data_AF-A0A1L0FRA4-F1
#
_entry.id   AF-A0A1L0FRA4-F1
#
_cell.length_a   1.000
_cell.length_b   1.000
_cell.length_c   1.000
_cell.angle_alpha   90.00
_cell.angle_beta   90.00
_cell.angle_gamma   90.00
#
_symmetry.space_group_name_H-M   'P 1'
#
loop_
_entity.id
_entity.type
_entity.pdbx_description
1 polymer ?
#
loop_
_entity_poly.entity_id
_entity_poly.type
_entity_poly.pdbx_seq_one_letter_code
_entity_poly.pdbx_strand_id
1 'polypeptide(L)'
;MSREPSAEKKRALRLTDNPKSKTSKLLDFDSANPLLYKDQSISIDGKSSFSTQNLYVYHGLTCKKPAIVSKKTDLKYKVKLLPRRQRTRTDPLDDEVYVGFHRRMTKEEKSMTGSDRTRMLLEIENLKEQLRLIQQHDWARHLPRIVMIQDRKDSDEMARKRKLMVQELRRLLGKFADWDERNARLLRDAKKFERGTNANIRSNGLHASDDEYEDSSDDSDDADENILAASLEKLREKRELNRRTRGGHSVRIFLRNGYDILQVGDHVPRIVESNMYIN
;
A
#
# COMPACT_ATOMS: atom_id res chain seq x y z
N MET A 1 21.80 -31.38 -38.73
CA MET A 1 21.56 -29.92 -38.56
C MET A 1 20.64 -29.74 -37.37
N SER A 2 21.21 -29.57 -36.19
CA SER A 2 20.46 -29.41 -34.94
C SER A 2 20.25 -27.92 -34.68
N ARG A 3 19.00 -27.45 -34.70
CA ARG A 3 18.63 -26.08 -34.32
C ARG A 3 18.51 -26.04 -32.80
N GLU A 4 19.37 -25.26 -32.15
CA GLU A 4 19.20 -24.91 -30.74
C GLU A 4 17.96 -24.01 -30.55
N PRO A 5 17.21 -24.17 -29.44
CA PRO A 5 16.11 -23.29 -29.12
C PRO A 5 16.64 -21.96 -28.54
N SER A 6 16.30 -20.86 -29.20
CA SER A 6 16.62 -19.50 -28.76
C SER A 6 15.97 -19.20 -27.40
N ALA A 7 16.78 -18.76 -26.44
CA ALA A 7 16.32 -18.35 -25.11
C ALA A 7 15.28 -17.22 -25.19
N GLU A 8 14.05 -17.51 -24.81
CA GLU A 8 12.98 -16.53 -24.68
C GLU A 8 13.30 -15.52 -23.57
N LYS A 9 13.50 -14.25 -23.96
CA LYS A 9 13.57 -13.12 -23.03
C LYS A 9 12.19 -12.91 -22.40
N LYS A 10 11.97 -13.50 -21.23
CA LYS A 10 10.80 -13.21 -20.38
C LYS A 10 10.75 -11.71 -20.09
N ARG A 11 9.69 -11.04 -20.52
CA ARG A 11 9.43 -9.63 -20.20
C ARG A 11 9.21 -9.51 -18.69
N ALA A 12 10.19 -8.99 -17.96
CA ALA A 12 10.04 -8.66 -16.55
C ALA A 12 9.11 -7.45 -16.41
N LEU A 13 8.04 -7.60 -15.61
CA LEU A 13 7.08 -6.53 -15.28
C LEU A 13 7.65 -5.44 -14.36
N ARG A 14 8.93 -5.57 -13.95
CA ARG A 14 9.66 -4.59 -13.16
C ARG A 14 10.97 -4.32 -13.85
N LEU A 15 11.32 -3.04 -13.98
CA LEU A 15 12.65 -2.59 -14.38
C LEU A 15 13.62 -3.15 -13.33
N THR A 16 14.29 -4.26 -13.63
CA THR A 16 15.37 -4.74 -12.78
C THR A 16 16.55 -3.83 -13.05
N ASP A 17 16.78 -2.86 -12.17
CA ASP A 17 17.96 -2.01 -12.20
C ASP A 17 19.19 -2.92 -12.24
N ASN A 18 19.87 -2.97 -13.38
CA ASN A 18 21.10 -3.73 -13.50
C ASN A 18 22.18 -2.99 -12.68
N PRO A 19 22.67 -3.55 -11.56
CA PRO A 19 23.56 -2.84 -10.65
C PRO A 19 24.97 -2.64 -11.24
N LYS A 20 25.25 -3.21 -12.43
CA LYS A 20 26.58 -3.20 -13.04
C LYS A 20 26.94 -1.89 -13.75
N SER A 21 25.99 -1.00 -14.04
CA SER A 21 26.33 0.30 -14.63
C SER A 21 26.29 1.41 -13.56
N LYS A 22 27.43 2.02 -13.24
CA LYS A 22 27.46 3.22 -12.37
C LYS A 22 26.63 4.38 -12.96
N THR A 23 26.33 4.34 -14.26
CA THR A 23 25.49 5.34 -14.93
C THR A 23 23.99 5.13 -14.72
N SER A 24 23.52 3.95 -14.27
CA SER A 24 22.08 3.71 -14.05
C SER A 24 21.50 4.49 -12.86
N LYS A 25 22.37 5.05 -12.01
CA LYS A 25 21.99 5.91 -10.89
C LYS A 25 22.02 7.41 -11.22
N LEU A 26 22.49 7.78 -12.41
CA LEU A 26 22.58 9.18 -12.83
C LEU A 26 21.30 9.60 -13.56
N LEU A 27 20.89 10.85 -13.38
CA LEU A 27 19.77 11.44 -14.09
C LEU A 27 20.18 11.69 -15.55
N ASP A 28 19.47 11.09 -16.50
CA ASP A 28 19.68 11.29 -17.93
C ASP A 28 18.55 12.15 -18.52
N PHE A 29 18.85 13.43 -18.77
CA PHE A 29 17.92 14.38 -19.39
C PHE A 29 17.80 14.22 -20.92
N ASP A 30 18.70 13.46 -21.54
CA ASP A 30 18.76 13.32 -23.01
C ASP A 30 18.09 12.03 -23.49
N SER A 31 18.02 10.98 -22.65
CA SER A 31 17.20 9.78 -22.93
C SER A 31 15.69 10.03 -22.89
N ALA A 32 15.28 11.11 -22.22
CA ALA A 32 13.89 11.35 -21.91
C ALA A 32 13.19 12.06 -23.07
N ASN A 33 11.89 11.77 -23.27
CA ASN A 33 11.15 12.30 -24.41
C ASN A 33 11.24 13.85 -24.46
N PRO A 34 11.78 14.44 -25.55
CA PRO A 34 11.96 15.89 -25.64
C PRO A 34 10.67 16.68 -25.46
N LEU A 35 9.50 16.08 -25.75
CA LEU A 35 8.19 16.70 -25.53
C LEU A 35 7.91 16.99 -24.05
N LEU A 36 8.41 16.16 -23.13
CA LEU A 36 8.13 16.29 -21.70
C LEU A 36 9.09 17.26 -20.99
N TYR A 37 10.34 17.38 -21.47
CA TYR A 37 11.40 18.13 -20.78
C TYR A 37 11.78 19.45 -21.45
N LYS A 38 11.41 19.65 -22.73
CA LYS A 38 11.65 20.90 -23.45
C LYS A 38 10.40 21.77 -23.58
N ASP A 39 9.33 21.43 -22.84
CA ASP A 39 8.02 22.09 -22.89
C ASP A 39 7.55 22.35 -24.33
N GLN A 40 7.84 21.40 -25.23
CA GLN A 40 7.43 21.54 -26.63
C GLN A 40 5.91 21.41 -26.71
N SER A 41 5.30 22.25 -27.54
CA SER A 41 3.87 22.17 -27.77
C SER A 41 3.53 20.80 -28.37
N ILE A 42 2.68 20.07 -27.67
CA ILE A 42 2.10 18.83 -28.19
C ILE A 42 1.07 19.26 -29.24
N SER A 43 1.41 19.12 -30.52
CA SER A 43 0.47 19.27 -31.62
C SER A 43 -0.02 17.90 -32.05
N ILE A 44 -1.32 17.81 -32.33
CA ILE A 44 -1.91 16.62 -32.94
C ILE A 44 -1.70 16.78 -34.45
N ASP A 45 -0.84 15.95 -35.05
CA ASP A 45 -0.63 15.97 -36.49
C ASP A 45 -1.85 15.37 -37.21
N GLY A 46 -2.63 16.23 -37.85
CA GLY A 46 -3.80 15.83 -38.64
C GLY A 46 -3.47 15.27 -40.03
N LYS A 47 -2.18 15.23 -40.43
CA LYS A 47 -1.75 14.87 -41.80
C LYS A 47 -0.82 13.65 -41.89
N SER A 48 -0.40 13.06 -40.77
CA SER A 48 0.46 11.87 -40.79
C SER A 48 -0.26 10.65 -41.35
N SER A 49 0.24 10.11 -42.46
CA SER A 49 -0.26 8.87 -43.09
C SER A 49 -0.04 7.60 -42.26
N PHE A 50 0.64 7.66 -41.10
CA PHE A 50 0.73 6.56 -40.13
C PHE A 50 -0.52 6.46 -39.21
N SER A 51 -1.49 7.37 -39.40
CA SER A 51 -2.73 7.56 -38.64
C SER A 51 -3.85 6.54 -38.95
N THR A 52 -3.59 5.33 -39.45
CA THR A 52 -4.67 4.32 -39.52
C THR A 52 -5.06 3.76 -38.15
N GLN A 53 -4.32 4.13 -37.08
CA GLN A 53 -4.65 3.82 -35.68
C GLN A 53 -4.73 5.06 -34.77
N ASN A 54 -5.02 6.25 -35.31
CA ASN A 54 -5.34 7.38 -34.44
C ASN A 54 -6.72 7.15 -33.82
N LEU A 55 -6.75 6.68 -32.55
CA LEU A 55 -7.96 6.57 -31.73
C LEU A 55 -8.71 7.91 -31.56
N TYR A 56 -8.07 9.03 -31.89
CA TYR A 56 -8.57 10.38 -31.70
C TYR A 56 -8.58 11.14 -33.03
N VAL A 57 -9.76 11.47 -33.53
CA VAL A 57 -9.98 12.25 -34.75
C VAL A 57 -10.16 13.72 -34.38
N TYR A 58 -9.29 14.59 -34.90
CA TYR A 58 -9.38 16.04 -34.69
C TYR A 58 -10.34 16.68 -35.72
N HIS A 59 -11.56 16.98 -35.29
CA HIS A 59 -12.62 17.56 -36.14
C HIS A 59 -12.62 19.11 -36.20
N GLY A 60 -11.44 19.75 -36.24
CA GLY A 60 -11.27 21.18 -36.60
C GLY A 60 -12.23 22.21 -35.96
N LEU A 61 -12.48 23.31 -36.70
CA LEU A 61 -13.34 24.45 -36.31
C LEU A 61 -14.85 24.12 -36.31
N THR A 62 -15.25 22.96 -36.83
CA THR A 62 -16.65 22.50 -36.82
C THR A 62 -17.04 21.88 -35.48
N CYS A 63 -16.06 21.43 -34.69
CA CYS A 63 -16.28 21.05 -33.31
C CYS A 63 -16.21 22.30 -32.41
N LYS A 64 -17.37 22.90 -32.16
CA LYS A 64 -17.56 23.74 -30.99
C LYS A 64 -17.08 22.94 -29.78
N LYS A 65 -16.05 23.40 -29.06
CA LYS A 65 -15.69 22.90 -27.73
C LYS A 65 -17.01 22.68 -27.01
N PRO A 66 -17.36 21.45 -26.58
CA PRO A 66 -18.62 21.25 -25.91
C PRO A 66 -18.61 22.25 -24.77
N ALA A 67 -19.53 23.22 -24.83
CA ALA A 67 -19.74 24.11 -23.72
C ALA A 67 -19.98 23.13 -22.57
N ILE A 68 -19.07 23.13 -21.59
CA ILE A 68 -19.33 22.42 -20.35
C ILE A 68 -20.44 23.26 -19.74
N VAL A 69 -21.66 22.98 -20.19
CA VAL A 69 -22.85 23.40 -19.53
C VAL A 69 -22.68 22.68 -18.21
N SER A 70 -22.22 23.41 -17.21
CA SER A 70 -22.48 23.13 -15.81
C SER A 70 -24.01 23.10 -15.70
N LYS A 71 -24.63 22.07 -16.29
CA LYS A 71 -25.96 21.66 -15.92
C LYS A 71 -25.77 21.42 -14.45
N LYS A 72 -26.42 22.23 -13.61
CA LYS A 72 -26.61 21.89 -12.21
C LYS A 72 -27.26 20.53 -12.27
N THR A 73 -26.46 19.49 -12.20
CA THR A 73 -26.96 18.14 -12.25
C THR A 73 -27.73 18.05 -10.96
N ASP A 74 -29.02 17.79 -11.07
CA ASP A 74 -29.89 17.56 -9.92
C ASP A 74 -29.54 16.16 -9.37
N LEU A 75 -28.25 15.97 -9.03
CA LEU A 75 -27.69 14.78 -8.43
C LEU A 75 -28.28 14.70 -7.04
N LYS A 76 -29.47 14.12 -6.98
CA LYS A 76 -30.03 13.64 -5.73
C LYS A 76 -29.06 12.59 -5.22
N TYR A 77 -28.26 12.95 -4.23
CA TYR A 77 -27.43 12.04 -3.49
C TYR A 77 -28.36 11.03 -2.81
N LYS A 78 -28.70 9.97 -3.55
CA LYS A 78 -29.35 8.81 -2.97
C LYS A 78 -28.26 8.16 -2.14
N VAL A 79 -28.25 8.45 -0.84
CA VAL A 79 -27.52 7.66 0.15
C VAL A 79 -28.02 6.24 -0.07
N LYS A 80 -27.31 5.43 -0.87
CA LYS A 80 -27.51 3.99 -0.89
C LYS A 80 -26.99 3.54 0.47
N LEU A 81 -27.84 3.64 1.49
CA LEU A 81 -27.65 2.92 2.72
C LEU A 81 -27.51 1.47 2.26
N LEU A 82 -26.28 0.95 2.29
CA LEU A 82 -26.02 -0.45 2.06
C LEU A 82 -27.07 -1.20 2.89
N PRO A 83 -27.77 -2.20 2.33
CA PRO A 83 -28.81 -2.91 3.05
C PRO A 83 -28.24 -3.28 4.41
N ARG A 84 -28.81 -2.67 5.45
CA ARG A 84 -28.30 -2.75 6.81
C ARG A 84 -28.26 -4.24 7.11
N ARG A 85 -27.05 -4.82 7.19
CA ARG A 85 -26.84 -6.26 7.42
C ARG A 85 -27.80 -6.64 8.53
N GLN A 86 -28.74 -7.55 8.26
CA GLN A 86 -29.75 -7.87 9.25
C GLN A 86 -29.02 -8.38 10.49
N ARG A 87 -29.02 -7.57 11.57
CA ARG A 87 -28.40 -7.89 12.86
C ARG A 87 -29.08 -9.06 13.58
N THR A 88 -29.98 -9.78 12.90
CA THR A 88 -30.73 -10.91 13.43
C THR A 88 -29.86 -12.16 13.63
N ARG A 89 -28.65 -12.18 13.05
CA ARG A 89 -27.60 -13.12 13.43
C ARG A 89 -26.51 -12.36 14.17
N THR A 90 -26.48 -12.53 15.49
CA THR A 90 -25.33 -12.19 16.32
C THR A 90 -24.12 -12.92 15.75
N ASP A 91 -22.98 -12.23 15.68
CA ASP A 91 -21.73 -12.87 15.22
C ASP A 91 -21.47 -14.08 16.13
N PRO A 92 -21.21 -15.28 15.57
CA PRO A 92 -20.82 -16.43 16.37
C PRO A 92 -19.46 -16.26 17.08
N LEU A 93 -18.68 -15.23 16.73
CA LEU A 93 -17.39 -14.91 17.35
C LEU A 93 -17.43 -13.51 17.96
N ASP A 94 -16.95 -13.40 19.19
CA ASP A 94 -16.82 -12.10 19.87
C ASP A 94 -15.67 -11.27 19.27
N ASP A 95 -15.86 -9.95 19.21
CA ASP A 95 -14.87 -9.01 18.68
C ASP A 95 -13.52 -9.10 19.44
N GLU A 96 -13.54 -9.49 20.72
CA GLU A 96 -12.36 -9.69 21.57
C GLU A 96 -11.33 -10.64 20.94
N VAL A 97 -11.80 -11.65 20.18
CA VAL A 97 -10.92 -12.61 19.49
C VAL A 97 -10.04 -11.94 18.43
N TYR A 98 -10.51 -10.83 17.85
CA TYR A 98 -9.84 -10.12 16.76
C TYR A 98 -9.07 -8.90 17.22
N VAL A 99 -9.28 -8.42 18.46
CA VAL A 99 -8.61 -7.22 18.97
C VAL A 99 -7.09 -7.36 18.91
N GLY A 100 -6.52 -8.48 19.36
CA GLY A 100 -5.06 -8.70 19.31
C GLY A 100 -4.50 -8.70 17.88
N PHE A 101 -5.20 -9.33 16.93
CA PHE A 101 -4.81 -9.29 15.51
C PHE A 101 -4.88 -7.88 14.93
N HIS A 102 -5.97 -7.16 15.18
CA HIS A 102 -6.13 -5.79 14.69
C HIS A 102 -5.10 -4.84 15.30
N ARG A 103 -4.81 -4.96 16.60
CA ARG A 103 -3.74 -4.19 17.27
C ARG A 103 -2.40 -4.41 16.60
N ARG A 104 -2.01 -5.68 16.35
CA ARG A 104 -0.76 -6.01 15.65
C ARG A 104 -0.73 -5.43 14.23
N MET A 105 -1.79 -5.61 13.46
CA MET A 105 -1.89 -5.06 12.09
C MET A 105 -1.80 -3.54 12.10
N THR A 106 -2.47 -2.85 13.03
CA THR A 106 -2.38 -1.40 13.19
C THR A 106 -0.97 -0.97 13.59
N LYS A 107 -0.29 -1.71 14.48
CA LYS A 107 1.11 -1.46 14.85
C LYS A 107 2.05 -1.63 13.66
N GLU A 108 1.88 -2.69 12.87
CA GLU A 108 2.67 -2.96 11.67
C GLU A 108 2.44 -1.89 10.59
N GLU A 109 1.18 -1.54 10.31
CA GLU A 109 0.84 -0.46 9.38
C GLU A 109 1.43 0.88 9.82
N LYS A 110 1.36 1.20 11.11
CA LYS A 110 1.96 2.41 11.69
C LYS A 110 3.48 2.39 11.56
N SER A 111 4.11 1.24 11.82
CA SER A 111 5.57 1.05 11.69
C SER A 111 6.03 1.22 10.23
N MET A 112 5.37 0.55 9.29
CA MET A 112 5.64 0.67 7.86
C MET A 112 5.48 2.12 7.38
N THR A 113 4.35 2.75 7.72
CA THR A 113 4.06 4.15 7.36
C THR A 113 5.09 5.11 7.95
N GLY A 114 5.51 4.88 9.20
CA GLY A 114 6.57 5.67 9.85
C GLY A 114 7.93 5.51 9.16
N SER A 115 8.29 4.29 8.78
CA SER A 115 9.53 4.00 8.05
C SER A 115 9.54 4.65 6.66
N ASP A 116 8.41 4.61 5.94
CA ASP A 116 8.24 5.25 4.64
C ASP A 116 8.31 6.77 4.76
N ARG A 117 7.68 7.35 5.79
CA ARG A 117 7.77 8.78 6.08
C ARG A 117 9.22 9.20 6.35
N THR A 118 9.95 8.42 7.14
CA THR A 118 11.36 8.69 7.46
C THR A 118 12.23 8.62 6.21
N ARG A 119 12.08 7.57 5.39
CA ARG A 119 12.77 7.43 4.11
C ARG A 119 12.49 8.62 3.18
N MET A 120 11.23 9.03 3.08
CA MET A 120 10.84 10.16 2.26
C MET A 120 11.47 11.46 2.79
N LEU A 121 11.47 11.72 4.10
CA LEU A 121 12.12 12.91 4.68
C LEU A 121 13.62 12.95 4.40
N LEU A 122 14.31 11.81 4.50
CA LEU A 122 15.73 11.68 4.15
C LEU A 122 15.97 11.97 2.66
N GLU A 123 15.09 11.49 1.77
CA GLU A 123 15.20 11.78 0.35
C GLU A 123 14.99 13.28 0.07
N ILE A 124 14.05 13.94 0.75
CA ILE A 124 13.85 15.38 0.63
C ILE A 124 15.06 16.17 1.12
N GLU A 125 15.68 15.75 2.23
CA GLU A 125 16.92 16.36 2.72
C GLU A 125 18.06 16.21 1.70
N ASN A 126 18.20 15.02 1.11
CA ASN A 126 19.14 14.77 0.03
C ASN A 126 18.89 15.67 -1.20
N LEU A 127 17.62 15.85 -1.62
CA LEU A 127 17.26 16.75 -2.72
C LEU A 127 17.58 18.22 -2.40
N LYS A 128 17.37 18.67 -1.15
CA LYS A 128 17.74 20.01 -0.69
C LYS A 128 19.25 20.21 -0.74
N GLU A 129 20.02 19.21 -0.28
CA GLU A 129 21.48 19.27 -0.30
C GLU A 129 22.03 19.29 -1.73
N GLN A 130 21.48 18.46 -2.63
CA GLN A 130 21.84 18.51 -4.06
C GLN A 130 21.56 19.88 -4.66
N LEU A 131 20.40 20.47 -4.37
CA LEU A 131 20.05 21.82 -4.83
C LEU A 131 21.05 22.86 -4.33
N ARG A 132 21.46 22.77 -3.06
CA ARG A 132 22.47 23.64 -2.45
C ARG A 132 23.82 23.51 -3.17
N LEU A 133 24.32 22.28 -3.37
CA LEU A 133 25.59 22.00 -4.05
C LEU A 133 25.62 22.54 -5.49
N ILE A 134 24.50 22.49 -6.21
CA ILE A 134 24.41 22.97 -7.60
C ILE A 134 24.27 24.50 -7.68
N GLN A 135 23.79 25.14 -6.62
CA GLN A 135 23.71 26.60 -6.52
C GLN A 135 25.03 27.25 -6.10
N GLN A 136 25.91 26.51 -5.44
CA GLN A 136 27.25 26.97 -5.08
C GLN A 136 28.12 27.27 -6.30
N HIS A 137 29.23 28.00 -6.08
CA HIS A 137 30.16 28.40 -7.15
C HIS A 137 30.90 27.21 -7.78
N ASP A 138 31.13 26.12 -7.03
CA ASP A 138 31.82 24.90 -7.46
C ASP A 138 30.87 23.82 -8.04
N TRP A 139 29.68 24.22 -8.48
CA TRP A 139 28.65 23.33 -9.03
C TRP A 139 29.13 22.39 -10.14
N ALA A 140 30.11 22.81 -10.95
CA ALA A 140 30.66 22.02 -12.05
C ALA A 140 31.35 20.72 -11.58
N ARG A 141 31.80 20.67 -10.31
CA ARG A 141 32.36 19.45 -9.70
C ARG A 141 31.27 18.47 -9.27
N HIS A 142 30.13 18.99 -8.80
CA HIS A 142 29.04 18.20 -8.22
C HIS A 142 28.07 17.68 -9.28
N LEU A 143 27.84 18.45 -10.34
CA LEU A 143 26.88 18.10 -11.41
C LEU A 143 27.13 16.70 -12.02
N PRO A 144 28.36 16.29 -12.37
CA PRO A 144 28.62 14.96 -12.95
C PRO A 144 28.42 13.78 -12.00
N ARG A 145 28.29 14.03 -10.70
CA ARG A 145 27.96 12.98 -9.73
C ARG A 145 26.48 12.63 -9.74
N ILE A 146 25.64 13.52 -10.26
CA ILE A 146 24.19 13.43 -10.14
C ILE A 146 23.53 13.31 -11.53
N VAL A 147 24.06 13.99 -12.53
CA VAL A 147 23.54 14.01 -13.90
C VAL A 147 24.52 13.34 -14.86
N MET A 148 23.98 12.61 -15.82
CA MET A 148 24.76 12.04 -16.91
C MET A 148 25.20 13.15 -17.86
N ILE A 149 26.50 13.35 -18.00
CA ILE A 149 27.12 14.33 -18.90
C ILE A 149 27.93 13.58 -19.94
N GLN A 150 27.81 13.99 -21.21
CA GLN A 150 28.53 13.37 -22.32
C GLN A 150 29.94 13.95 -22.44
N ASP A 151 30.06 15.29 -22.49
CA ASP A 151 31.36 15.97 -22.47
C ASP A 151 31.48 16.92 -21.26
N ARG A 152 32.50 16.69 -20.43
CA ARG A 152 32.77 17.52 -19.25
C ARG A 152 33.47 18.83 -19.58
N LYS A 153 34.03 18.96 -20.79
CA LYS A 153 34.67 20.19 -21.28
C LYS A 153 33.67 21.13 -21.97
N ASP A 154 32.52 20.60 -22.38
CA ASP A 154 31.44 21.40 -22.96
C ASP A 154 30.74 22.22 -21.86
N SER A 155 31.05 23.52 -21.84
CA SER A 155 30.51 24.46 -20.87
C SER A 155 29.01 24.73 -21.09
N ASP A 156 28.54 24.63 -22.34
CA ASP A 156 27.15 24.87 -22.70
C ASP A 156 26.28 23.68 -22.32
N GLU A 157 26.76 22.44 -22.53
CA GLU A 157 26.09 21.22 -22.05
C GLU A 157 25.94 21.25 -20.53
N MET A 158 27.02 21.58 -19.82
CA MET A 158 27.06 21.70 -18.36
C MET A 158 26.06 22.74 -17.85
N ALA A 159 26.03 23.94 -18.44
CA ALA A 159 25.12 25.00 -18.05
C ALA A 159 23.65 24.63 -18.31
N ARG A 160 23.35 24.02 -19.46
CA ARG A 160 22.01 23.53 -19.81
C ARG A 160 21.53 22.49 -18.81
N LYS A 161 22.35 21.46 -18.54
CA LYS A 161 22.01 20.37 -17.61
C LYS A 161 21.86 20.86 -16.18
N ARG A 162 22.68 21.83 -15.76
CA ARG A 162 22.52 22.51 -14.47
C ARG A 162 21.13 23.17 -14.36
N LYS A 163 20.71 23.92 -15.38
CA LYS A 163 19.41 24.61 -15.37
C LYS A 163 18.24 23.62 -15.29
N LEU A 164 18.28 22.56 -16.09
CA LEU A 164 17.27 21.49 -16.07
C LEU A 164 17.21 20.82 -14.70
N MET A 165 18.37 20.53 -14.12
CA MET A 165 18.44 19.92 -12.80
C MET A 165 17.89 20.83 -11.70
N VAL A 166 18.23 22.11 -11.70
CA VAL A 166 17.67 23.07 -10.73
C VAL A 166 16.16 23.17 -10.85
N GLN A 167 15.62 23.19 -12.08
CA GLN A 167 14.19 23.20 -12.31
C GLN A 167 13.52 21.94 -11.76
N GLU A 168 14.10 20.77 -12.03
CA GLU A 168 13.54 19.49 -11.57
C GLU A 168 13.60 19.35 -10.05
N LEU A 169 14.71 19.69 -9.41
CA LEU A 169 14.83 19.68 -7.96
C LEU A 169 13.81 20.61 -7.29
N ARG A 170 13.62 21.83 -7.83
CA ARG A 170 12.59 22.75 -7.32
C ARG A 170 11.19 22.18 -7.50
N ARG A 171 10.91 21.53 -8.63
CA ARG A 171 9.63 20.88 -8.91
C ARG A 171 9.33 19.75 -7.91
N LEU A 172 10.33 18.90 -7.62
CA LEU A 172 10.20 17.81 -6.65
C LEU A 172 9.97 18.33 -5.22
N LEU A 173 10.73 19.36 -4.82
CA LEU A 173 10.54 20.01 -3.51
C LEU A 173 9.17 20.69 -3.40
N GLY A 174 8.69 21.35 -4.46
CA GLY A 174 7.35 21.93 -4.51
C GLY A 174 6.26 20.86 -4.35
N LYS A 175 6.38 19.73 -5.08
CA LYS A 175 5.45 18.60 -4.94
C LYS A 175 5.40 18.04 -3.52
N PHE A 176 6.55 18.01 -2.83
CA PHE A 176 6.61 17.60 -1.43
C PHE A 176 5.90 18.60 -0.51
N ALA A 177 6.11 19.91 -0.69
CA ALA A 177 5.41 20.94 0.08
C ALA A 177 3.88 20.81 -0.08
N ASP A 178 3.39 20.64 -1.31
CA ASP A 178 1.97 20.42 -1.60
C ASP A 178 1.43 19.11 -0.98
N TRP A 179 2.27 18.07 -0.91
CA TRP A 179 1.93 16.82 -0.24
C TRP A 179 1.84 17.02 1.28
N ASP A 180 2.80 17.70 1.88
CA ASP A 180 2.86 17.93 3.33
C ASP A 180 1.70 18.81 3.80
N GLU A 181 1.37 19.87 3.05
CA GLU A 181 0.20 20.71 3.34
C GLU A 181 -1.11 19.92 3.27
N ARG A 182 -1.28 19.07 2.23
CA ARG A 182 -2.45 18.20 2.11
C ARG A 182 -2.51 17.20 3.26
N ASN A 183 -1.39 16.62 3.65
CA ASN A 183 -1.32 15.67 4.75
C ASN A 183 -1.67 16.34 6.09
N ALA A 184 -1.14 17.55 6.33
CA ALA A 184 -1.48 18.35 7.51
C ALA A 184 -2.96 18.74 7.54
N ARG A 185 -3.58 19.00 6.39
CA ARG A 185 -5.04 19.20 6.31
C ARG A 185 -5.81 17.94 6.66
N LEU A 186 -5.46 16.79 6.07
CA LEU A 186 -6.11 15.52 6.38
C LEU A 186 -5.98 15.14 7.84
N LEU A 187 -4.81 15.36 8.46
CA LEU A 187 -4.59 15.11 9.88
C LEU A 187 -5.47 16.01 10.77
N ARG A 188 -5.62 17.29 10.40
CA ARG A 188 -6.55 18.21 11.09
C ARG A 188 -8.00 17.77 10.95
N ASP A 189 -8.41 17.31 9.76
CA ASP A 189 -9.77 16.84 9.51
C ASP A 189 -10.07 15.54 10.26
N ALA A 190 -9.10 14.61 10.33
CA ALA A 190 -9.18 13.40 11.13
C ALA A 190 -9.33 13.73 12.63
N LYS A 191 -8.49 14.62 13.16
CA LYS A 191 -8.58 15.07 14.57
C LYS A 191 -9.92 15.75 14.88
N LYS A 192 -10.48 16.52 13.95
CA LYS A 192 -11.82 17.11 14.08
C LYS A 192 -12.91 16.04 14.10
N PHE A 193 -12.82 15.05 13.23
CA PHE A 193 -13.78 13.94 13.19
C PHE A 193 -13.75 13.14 14.50
N GLU A 194 -12.56 12.78 14.99
CA GLU A 194 -12.40 12.09 16.28
C GLU A 194 -12.96 12.89 17.46
N ARG A 195 -12.74 14.20 17.49
CA ARG A 195 -13.36 15.08 18.51
C ARG A 195 -14.89 15.10 18.39
N GLY A 196 -15.43 15.09 17.18
CA GLY A 196 -16.87 15.06 16.91
C GLY A 196 -17.54 13.73 17.25
N THR A 197 -16.87 12.59 16.99
CA THR A 197 -17.35 11.25 17.40
C THR A 197 -17.23 11.06 18.90
N ASN A 198 -16.13 11.51 19.51
CA ASN A 198 -15.94 11.43 20.95
C ASN A 198 -16.88 12.35 21.73
N ALA A 199 -17.34 13.47 21.18
CA ALA A 199 -18.41 14.27 21.81
C ALA A 199 -19.74 13.50 21.94
N ASN A 200 -20.00 12.54 21.05
CA ASN A 200 -21.17 11.66 21.11
C ASN A 200 -20.97 10.48 22.09
N ILE A 201 -19.73 9.98 22.22
CA ILE A 201 -19.34 8.88 23.13
C ILE A 201 -19.13 9.36 24.58
N ARG A 202 -18.69 10.60 24.80
CA ARG A 202 -18.46 11.20 26.14
C ARG A 202 -19.72 11.38 27.00
N SER A 203 -20.90 11.05 26.50
CA SER A 203 -22.10 10.87 27.34
C SER A 203 -22.05 9.59 28.19
N ASN A 204 -21.10 8.68 27.92
CA ASN A 204 -20.84 7.49 28.73
C ASN A 204 -19.37 7.54 29.16
N GLY A 205 -19.13 8.11 30.34
CA GLY A 205 -17.82 8.60 30.78
C GLY A 205 -16.69 7.57 30.74
N LEU A 206 -15.59 7.93 30.07
CA LEU A 206 -14.23 7.53 30.44
C LEU A 206 -13.26 8.62 29.97
N HIS A 207 -12.29 8.91 30.82
CA HIS A 207 -11.34 10.03 30.78
C HIS A 207 -10.69 10.26 29.40
N ALA A 208 -10.83 11.46 28.86
CA ALA A 208 -10.03 11.94 27.75
C ALA A 208 -8.91 12.83 28.29
N SER A 209 -7.74 12.24 28.53
CA SER A 209 -6.50 13.01 28.61
C SER A 209 -6.10 13.42 27.20
N ASP A 210 -5.96 14.73 27.04
CA ASP A 210 -5.43 15.43 25.88
C ASP A 210 -3.92 15.44 26.11
N ASP A 211 -3.20 14.44 25.61
CA ASP A 211 -1.74 14.45 25.60
C ASP A 211 -1.20 14.06 24.24
N GLU A 212 -0.04 14.65 24.00
CA GLU A 212 0.74 14.70 22.77
C GLU A 212 1.16 13.30 22.30
N TYR A 213 1.97 13.28 21.26
CA TYR A 213 2.66 12.11 20.73
C TYR A 213 3.52 11.41 21.79
N GLU A 214 2.90 10.75 22.77
CA GLU A 214 3.58 9.76 23.58
C GLU A 214 3.64 8.47 22.76
N ASP A 215 4.88 8.14 22.46
CA ASP A 215 5.43 6.79 22.41
C ASP A 215 4.89 5.94 23.57
N SER A 216 3.62 5.55 23.50
CA SER A 216 3.06 4.51 24.33
C SER A 216 3.58 3.18 23.80
N SER A 217 4.85 2.94 24.08
CA SER A 217 5.39 1.61 24.34
C SER A 217 4.68 1.07 25.58
N ASP A 218 3.39 0.75 25.44
CA ASP A 218 2.74 -0.20 26.34
C ASP A 218 3.33 -1.56 26.00
N ASP A 219 4.47 -1.83 26.63
CA ASP A 219 5.35 -3.00 26.48
C ASP A 219 4.76 -4.23 27.20
N SER A 220 3.44 -4.32 27.26
CA SER A 220 2.71 -5.30 28.07
C SER A 220 1.96 -6.35 27.23
N ASP A 221 2.47 -6.72 26.06
CA ASP A 221 1.75 -7.61 25.10
C ASP A 221 2.57 -8.80 24.56
N ASP A 222 3.62 -9.24 25.27
CA ASP A 222 4.33 -10.51 24.97
C ASP A 222 3.42 -11.75 25.01
N ALA A 223 2.27 -11.66 25.69
CA ALA A 223 1.31 -12.76 25.82
C ALA A 223 0.55 -13.06 24.51
N ASP A 224 0.23 -12.02 23.73
CA ASP A 224 -0.55 -12.12 22.49
C ASP A 224 0.34 -12.43 21.26
N GLU A 225 1.59 -11.95 21.28
CA GLU A 225 2.65 -12.33 20.32
C GLU A 225 2.79 -13.85 20.21
N ASN A 226 2.73 -14.54 21.35
CA ASN A 226 2.97 -15.98 21.46
C ASN A 226 1.83 -16.84 20.87
N ILE A 227 0.61 -16.30 20.76
CA ILE A 227 -0.56 -17.01 20.22
C ILE A 227 -0.49 -17.10 18.68
N LEU A 228 0.02 -16.06 18.02
CA LEU A 228 0.13 -16.01 16.55
C LEU A 228 1.51 -16.41 16.02
N ALA A 229 2.56 -16.33 16.84
CA ALA A 229 3.89 -16.85 16.51
C ALA A 229 4.00 -18.39 16.66
N ALA A 230 3.06 -19.03 17.37
CA ALA A 230 3.02 -20.47 17.49
C ALA A 230 2.76 -21.14 16.12
N SER A 231 3.51 -22.19 15.81
CA SER A 231 3.26 -23.00 14.60
C SER A 231 1.81 -23.51 14.61
N LEU A 232 1.20 -23.57 13.41
CA LEU A 232 -0.16 -24.08 13.20
C LEU A 232 -0.42 -25.43 13.90
N GLU A 233 0.62 -26.24 14.06
CA GLU A 233 0.63 -27.54 14.72
C GLU A 233 0.43 -27.43 16.24
N LYS A 234 1.19 -26.56 16.92
CA LYS A 234 1.03 -26.28 18.36
C LYS A 234 -0.36 -25.71 18.69
N LEU A 235 -0.89 -24.92 17.77
CA LEU A 235 -2.20 -24.30 17.90
C LEU A 235 -3.33 -25.34 17.72
N ARG A 236 -3.14 -26.35 16.87
CA ARG A 236 -4.05 -27.50 16.74
C ARG A 236 -4.04 -28.37 17.99
N GLU A 237 -2.87 -28.70 18.52
CA GLU A 237 -2.73 -29.49 19.74
C GLU A 237 -3.39 -28.81 20.95
N LYS A 238 -3.15 -27.51 21.14
CA LYS A 238 -3.77 -26.73 22.23
C LYS A 238 -5.30 -26.71 22.11
N ARG A 239 -5.83 -26.57 20.89
CA ARG A 239 -7.29 -26.63 20.64
C ARG A 239 -7.86 -28.04 20.83
N GLU A 240 -7.10 -29.09 20.54
CA GLU A 240 -7.51 -30.46 20.82
C GLU A 240 -7.53 -30.75 22.32
N LEU A 241 -6.52 -30.29 23.05
CA LEU A 241 -6.47 -30.38 24.51
C LEU A 241 -7.67 -29.67 25.15
N ASN A 242 -7.95 -28.43 24.74
CA ASN A 242 -9.10 -27.67 25.25
C ASN A 242 -10.45 -28.33 24.93
N ARG A 243 -10.55 -29.01 23.78
CA ARG A 243 -11.75 -29.79 23.42
C ARG A 243 -11.88 -31.03 24.31
N ARG A 244 -10.78 -31.73 24.63
CA ARG A 244 -10.78 -32.87 25.55
C ARG A 244 -11.14 -32.46 26.98
N THR A 245 -10.69 -31.28 27.44
CA THR A 245 -11.03 -30.79 28.78
C THR A 245 -12.47 -30.31 28.90
N ARG A 246 -13.06 -29.74 27.83
CA ARG A 246 -14.48 -29.30 27.83
C ARG A 246 -15.48 -30.41 27.51
N GLY A 247 -15.21 -31.21 26.48
CA GLY A 247 -16.13 -32.23 25.96
C GLY A 247 -15.96 -33.63 26.56
N GLY A 248 -15.04 -33.80 27.51
CA GLY A 248 -14.76 -35.09 28.15
C GLY A 248 -14.04 -36.11 27.26
N HIS A 249 -13.75 -37.28 27.84
CA HIS A 249 -13.14 -38.39 27.12
C HIS A 249 -14.14 -39.03 26.14
N SER A 250 -13.64 -39.54 25.01
CA SER A 250 -14.48 -40.30 24.08
C SER A 250 -15.03 -41.54 24.77
N VAL A 251 -16.36 -41.66 24.80
CA VAL A 251 -17.06 -42.81 25.39
C VAL A 251 -17.48 -43.75 24.27
N ARG A 252 -17.09 -45.02 24.39
CA ARG A 252 -17.54 -46.12 23.52
C ARG A 252 -18.42 -47.04 24.35
N ILE A 253 -19.67 -47.23 23.92
CA ILE A 253 -20.63 -48.14 24.56
C ILE A 253 -20.81 -49.35 23.65
N PHE A 254 -20.46 -50.54 24.15
CA PHE A 254 -20.62 -51.80 23.44
C PHE A 254 -22.04 -52.34 23.62
N LEU A 255 -22.81 -52.44 22.54
CA LEU A 255 -24.20 -52.90 22.61
C LEU A 255 -24.34 -54.43 22.44
N ARG A 256 -23.23 -55.15 22.19
CA ARG A 256 -23.17 -56.62 22.00
C ARG A 256 -24.05 -57.18 20.86
N ASN A 257 -24.54 -56.31 19.98
CA ASN A 257 -25.37 -56.66 18.81
C ASN A 257 -24.62 -56.43 17.47
N GLY A 258 -23.29 -56.30 17.51
CA GLY A 258 -22.46 -55.97 16.36
C GLY A 258 -22.30 -54.47 16.07
N TYR A 259 -22.91 -53.62 16.89
CA TYR A 259 -22.79 -52.17 16.80
C TYR A 259 -22.34 -51.55 18.13
N ASP A 260 -21.61 -50.45 18.03
CA ASP A 260 -21.14 -49.65 19.15
C ASP A 260 -21.61 -48.20 18.99
N ILE A 261 -21.90 -47.55 20.12
CA ILE A 261 -22.15 -46.10 20.13
C ILE A 261 -20.84 -45.41 20.48
N LEU A 262 -20.36 -44.57 19.57
CA LEU A 262 -19.18 -43.75 19.77
C LEU A 262 -19.60 -42.29 19.97
N GLN A 263 -19.27 -41.75 21.15
CA GLN A 263 -19.40 -40.33 21.46
C GLN A 263 -18.00 -39.73 21.58
N VAL A 264 -17.65 -38.79 20.70
CA VAL A 264 -16.36 -38.09 20.70
C VAL A 264 -16.61 -36.61 21.00
N GLY A 265 -16.35 -36.20 22.25
CA GLY A 265 -16.55 -34.82 22.68
C GLY A 265 -18.00 -34.34 22.53
N ASP A 266 -18.17 -33.13 22.00
CA ASP A 266 -19.47 -32.47 21.79
C ASP A 266 -20.20 -32.88 20.50
N HIS A 267 -19.70 -33.91 19.79
CA HIS A 267 -20.38 -34.42 18.61
C HIS A 267 -21.55 -35.34 18.98
N VAL A 268 -22.63 -35.26 18.19
CA VAL A 268 -23.79 -36.16 18.32
C VAL A 268 -23.31 -37.61 18.23
N PRO A 269 -23.69 -38.49 19.18
CA PRO A 269 -23.24 -39.88 19.21
C PRO A 269 -23.59 -40.59 17.90
N ARG A 270 -22.64 -41.36 17.37
CA ARG A 270 -22.80 -42.12 16.12
C ARG A 270 -22.75 -43.61 16.41
N ILE A 271 -23.55 -44.36 15.66
CA ILE A 271 -23.56 -45.83 15.70
C ILE A 271 -22.54 -46.31 14.67
N VAL A 272 -21.59 -47.15 15.10
CA VAL A 272 -20.51 -47.69 14.27
C VAL A 272 -20.52 -49.21 14.41
N GLU A 273 -20.22 -49.95 13.33
CA GLU A 273 -20.08 -51.40 13.39
C GLU A 273 -18.85 -51.80 14.21
N SER A 274 -19.01 -52.73 15.16
CA SER A 274 -17.97 -53.10 16.13
C SER A 274 -16.71 -53.69 15.47
N ASN A 275 -16.81 -54.19 14.23
CA ASN A 275 -15.73 -54.83 13.48
C ASN A 275 -14.78 -53.86 12.75
N MET A 276 -15.01 -52.55 12.81
CA MET A 276 -14.29 -51.61 11.95
C MET A 276 -12.86 -51.26 12.41
N TYR A 277 -12.44 -51.68 13.61
CA TYR A 277 -11.10 -51.39 14.14
C TYR A 277 -10.55 -52.56 14.99
N ILE A 278 -10.13 -53.63 14.33
CA ILE A 278 -9.12 -54.56 14.84
C ILE A 278 -7.92 -54.44 13.88
N ASN A 279 -7.08 -53.44 14.12
CA ASN A 279 -5.67 -53.34 13.73
C ASN A 279 -5.06 -52.10 14.39
#